data_AF-A0A7V3HPZ6-F1
#
_entry.id   AF-A0A7V3HPZ6-F1
#
_cell.length_a   1.000
_cell.length_b   1.000
_cell.length_c   1.000
_cell.angle_alpha   90.00
_cell.angle_beta   90.00
_cell.angle_gamma   90.00
#
_symmetry.space_group_name_H-M   'P 1'
#
loop_
_entity.id
_entity.type
_entity.pdbx_description
1 polymer ?
#
loop_
_entity_poly.entity_id
_entity_poly.type
_entity_poly.pdbx_seq_one_letter_code
_entity_poly.pdbx_strand_id
1 'polypeptide(L)'
;MILLGFLLNINPDSLAATITRAESFVLARLGDSLRLPVLRSVSEDSFLLMGSLDTTDFGTSFFLNAARFSSSPDFREASARAAGLLYARRLPGDLFKYYPLRRSCDPDADDIACISYELALAGYNLTNLNALLALRDSSGGFRTWITKRPVRNDVDAEVNSNIARWLFRLGYRDEGFLRFLNAQVRNPELHYSWSPLAFCYTMSRLIRDEPDAIPDSLRASWSRSLVERALAARPWSNLLNLALAANTLMNLGYEGAEVDEAVSALISSQEEDGSWPGFAFYIKRGGPEAYCFGSRELTTVIVLEALYRYNPR
;
A
#
# COMPACT_ATOMS: atom_id res chain seq x y z
N MET A 1 -13.78 1.25 39.57
CA MET A 1 -14.62 1.07 38.38
C MET A 1 -13.89 0.10 37.47
N ILE A 2 -14.22 -1.19 37.55
CA ILE A 2 -13.59 -2.25 36.75
C ILE A 2 -14.33 -2.26 35.40
N LEU A 3 -13.71 -1.69 34.37
CA LEU A 3 -14.15 -1.90 32.99
C LEU A 3 -13.86 -3.37 32.66
N LEU A 4 -14.89 -4.22 32.78
CA LEU A 4 -14.90 -5.53 32.16
C LEU A 4 -14.76 -5.29 30.65
N GLY A 5 -13.54 -5.46 30.13
CA GLY A 5 -13.29 -5.49 28.71
C GLY A 5 -14.06 -6.67 28.13
N PHE A 6 -15.17 -6.38 27.46
CA PHE A 6 -15.82 -7.36 26.60
C PHE A 6 -14.84 -7.64 25.47
N LEU A 7 -14.20 -8.81 25.52
CA LEU A 7 -13.46 -9.34 24.37
C LEU A 7 -14.46 -9.40 23.22
N LEU A 8 -14.19 -8.64 22.15
CA LEU A 8 -14.98 -8.67 20.93
C LEU A 8 -14.70 -10.00 20.25
N ASN A 9 -15.55 -11.00 20.53
CA ASN A 9 -15.43 -12.30 19.89
C ASN A 9 -15.94 -12.20 18.44
N ILE A 10 -15.02 -11.99 17.50
CA ILE A 10 -15.34 -11.92 16.08
C ILE A 10 -15.73 -13.31 15.61
N ASN A 11 -17.00 -13.49 15.24
CA ASN A 11 -17.50 -14.76 14.71
C ASN A 11 -16.74 -15.13 13.42
N PRO A 12 -16.05 -16.29 13.37
CA PRO A 12 -15.32 -16.76 12.19
C PRO A 12 -16.17 -16.84 10.92
N ASP A 13 -17.46 -17.21 11.03
CA ASP A 13 -18.37 -17.29 9.89
C ASP A 13 -18.67 -15.90 9.33
N SER A 14 -18.79 -14.89 10.21
CA SER A 14 -18.99 -13.50 9.81
C SER A 14 -17.77 -12.95 9.08
N LEU A 15 -16.57 -13.25 9.58
CA LEU A 15 -15.30 -12.89 8.92
C LEU A 15 -15.20 -13.54 7.53
N ALA A 16 -15.43 -14.85 7.44
CA ALA A 16 -15.38 -15.59 6.17
C ALA A 16 -16.41 -15.08 5.15
N ALA A 17 -17.65 -14.81 5.58
CA ALA A 17 -18.69 -14.25 4.72
C ALA A 17 -18.34 -12.84 4.24
N THR A 18 -17.75 -12.02 5.11
CA THR A 18 -17.28 -10.67 4.78
C THR A 18 -16.18 -10.72 3.72
N ILE A 19 -15.18 -11.58 3.91
CA ILE A 19 -14.10 -11.82 2.93
C ILE A 19 -14.69 -12.26 1.58
N THR A 20 -15.60 -13.24 1.58
CA THR A 20 -16.18 -13.78 0.34
C THR A 20 -16.91 -12.72 -0.49
N ARG A 21 -17.70 -11.86 0.17
CA ARG A 21 -18.39 -10.75 -0.51
C ARG A 21 -17.40 -9.72 -1.07
N ALA A 22 -16.36 -9.39 -0.31
CA ALA A 22 -15.34 -8.44 -0.73
C ALA A 22 -14.49 -8.95 -1.91
N GLU A 23 -14.11 -10.23 -1.90
CA GLU A 23 -13.46 -10.87 -3.05
C GLU A 23 -14.35 -10.80 -4.29
N SER A 24 -15.65 -11.12 -4.14
CA SER A 24 -16.62 -11.07 -5.23
C SER A 24 -16.74 -9.66 -5.81
N PHE A 25 -16.79 -8.62 -4.96
CA PHE A 25 -16.77 -7.23 -5.39
C PHE A 25 -15.51 -6.90 -6.21
N VAL A 26 -14.32 -7.22 -5.67
CA VAL A 26 -13.06 -6.91 -6.34
C VAL A 26 -12.95 -7.63 -7.68
N LEU A 27 -13.30 -8.92 -7.76
CA LEU A 27 -13.29 -9.69 -9.01
C LEU A 27 -14.20 -9.08 -10.07
N ALA A 28 -15.42 -8.66 -9.68
CA ALA A 28 -16.35 -8.00 -10.58
C ALA A 28 -15.81 -6.66 -11.10
N ARG A 29 -15.03 -5.92 -10.29
CA ARG A 29 -14.44 -4.63 -10.68
C ARG A 29 -13.16 -4.74 -11.50
N LEU A 30 -12.37 -5.79 -11.30
CA LEU A 30 -11.21 -6.07 -12.16
C LEU A 30 -11.67 -6.33 -13.61
N GLY A 31 -12.72 -7.15 -13.77
CA GLY A 31 -13.24 -7.57 -15.07
C GLY A 31 -12.13 -8.12 -15.99
N ASP A 32 -12.27 -7.89 -17.29
CA ASP A 32 -11.24 -8.31 -18.27
C ASP A 32 -9.99 -7.44 -18.24
N SER A 33 -10.07 -6.25 -17.63
CA SER A 33 -8.93 -5.33 -17.56
C SER A 33 -7.82 -5.87 -16.66
N LEU A 34 -8.21 -6.66 -15.65
CA LEU A 34 -7.35 -7.17 -14.56
C LEU A 34 -6.53 -6.06 -13.87
N ARG A 35 -7.00 -4.81 -13.95
CA ARG A 35 -6.41 -3.66 -13.26
C ARG A 35 -7.35 -3.25 -12.16
N LEU A 36 -6.79 -2.94 -10.99
CA LEU A 36 -7.58 -2.36 -9.93
C LEU A 36 -7.93 -0.90 -10.28
N PRO A 37 -9.21 -0.56 -10.44
CA PRO A 37 -9.61 0.82 -10.74
C PRO A 37 -9.17 1.76 -9.61
N VAL A 38 -8.57 2.88 -10.00
CA VAL A 38 -8.31 4.03 -9.11
C VAL A 38 -9.01 5.22 -9.74
N LEU A 39 -9.69 6.04 -8.95
CA LEU A 39 -10.25 7.30 -9.40
C LEU A 39 -9.35 8.45 -8.98
N ARG A 40 -9.43 9.54 -9.74
CA ARG A 40 -8.78 10.82 -9.48
C ARG A 40 -9.85 11.88 -9.31
N SER A 41 -9.77 12.63 -8.22
CA SER A 41 -10.69 13.72 -7.88
C SER A 41 -9.93 15.00 -7.53
N VAL A 42 -10.58 16.16 -7.65
CA VAL A 42 -10.13 17.46 -7.10
C VAL A 42 -10.77 17.75 -5.74
N SER A 43 -11.76 16.95 -5.34
CA SER A 43 -12.47 17.04 -4.07
C SER A 43 -12.26 15.78 -3.26
N GLU A 44 -11.86 15.97 -2.01
CA GLU A 44 -11.59 14.91 -1.03
C GLU A 44 -12.88 14.18 -0.64
N ASP A 45 -13.98 14.93 -0.48
CA ASP A 45 -15.27 14.41 0.00
C ASP A 45 -16.19 13.88 -1.13
N SER A 46 -15.95 14.26 -2.38
CA SER A 46 -16.81 13.91 -3.53
C SER A 46 -16.21 12.85 -4.44
N PHE A 47 -15.36 11.98 -3.89
CA PHE A 47 -14.56 11.02 -4.64
C PHE A 47 -15.38 10.10 -5.56
N LEU A 48 -16.52 9.62 -5.06
CA LEU A 48 -17.43 8.73 -5.79
C LEU A 48 -18.36 9.46 -6.75
N LEU A 49 -18.59 10.75 -6.53
CA LEU A 49 -19.52 11.57 -7.34
C LEU A 49 -18.82 12.25 -8.52
N MET A 50 -17.56 12.65 -8.34
CA MET A 50 -16.83 13.48 -9.30
C MET A 50 -15.50 12.85 -9.75
N GLY A 51 -15.16 11.67 -9.25
CA GLY A 51 -13.94 10.97 -9.61
C GLY A 51 -13.90 10.58 -11.09
N SER A 52 -12.79 10.89 -11.75
CA SER A 52 -12.48 10.37 -13.09
C SER A 52 -11.64 9.12 -12.98
N LEU A 53 -11.90 8.10 -13.79
CA LEU A 53 -11.07 6.88 -13.81
C LEU A 53 -9.62 7.24 -14.14
N ASP A 54 -8.72 6.82 -13.26
CA ASP A 54 -7.29 6.86 -13.42
C ASP A 54 -6.80 5.50 -13.96
N THR A 55 -5.87 5.53 -14.91
CA THR A 55 -5.41 4.31 -15.61
C THR A 55 -4.15 3.73 -15.00
N THR A 56 -3.84 4.09 -13.75
CA THR A 56 -2.64 3.66 -13.04
C THR A 56 -2.58 2.16 -12.79
N ASP A 57 -1.36 1.62 -12.84
CA ASP A 57 -1.08 0.23 -12.47
C ASP A 57 -0.73 0.11 -10.96
N PHE A 58 -0.47 1.22 -10.27
CA PHE A 58 -0.14 1.29 -8.83
C PHE A 58 -1.15 0.57 -7.95
N GLY A 59 -2.46 0.83 -8.13
CA GLY A 59 -3.50 0.16 -7.33
C GLY A 59 -3.46 -1.36 -7.49
N THR A 60 -3.06 -1.87 -8.65
CA THR A 60 -3.00 -3.30 -8.93
C THR A 60 -1.93 -4.00 -8.08
N SER A 61 -0.83 -3.34 -7.70
CA SER A 61 0.14 -3.96 -6.78
C SER A 61 -0.44 -4.22 -5.39
N PHE A 62 -1.39 -3.40 -4.93
CA PHE A 62 -2.08 -3.64 -3.65
C PHE A 62 -3.03 -4.84 -3.74
N PHE A 63 -3.70 -5.01 -4.87
CA PHE A 63 -4.46 -6.23 -5.14
C PHE A 63 -3.56 -7.48 -5.12
N LEU A 64 -2.41 -7.46 -5.80
CA LEU A 64 -1.46 -8.58 -5.79
C LEU A 64 -0.99 -8.90 -4.36
N ASN A 65 -0.63 -7.88 -3.58
CA ASN A 65 -0.21 -8.03 -2.19
C ASN A 65 -1.32 -8.62 -1.29
N ALA A 66 -2.57 -8.21 -1.44
CA ALA A 66 -3.68 -8.76 -0.67
C ALA A 66 -4.00 -10.22 -1.09
N ALA A 67 -3.98 -10.50 -2.39
CA ALA A 67 -4.35 -11.80 -2.94
C ALA A 67 -3.43 -12.94 -2.52
N ARG A 68 -2.18 -12.66 -2.15
CA ARG A 68 -1.26 -13.70 -1.63
C ARG A 68 -1.71 -14.31 -0.30
N PHE A 69 -2.62 -13.64 0.41
CA PHE A 69 -3.19 -14.11 1.67
C PHE A 69 -4.57 -14.77 1.50
N SER A 70 -5.13 -14.74 0.29
CA SER A 70 -6.45 -15.33 0.02
C SER A 70 -6.38 -16.85 -0.13
N SER A 71 -7.37 -17.53 0.46
CA SER A 71 -7.63 -18.95 0.26
C SER A 71 -8.49 -19.24 -0.98
N SER A 72 -9.10 -18.22 -1.60
CA SER A 72 -9.96 -18.34 -2.79
C SER A 72 -9.17 -18.66 -4.06
N PRO A 73 -9.47 -19.77 -4.77
CA PRO A 73 -8.83 -20.12 -6.03
C PRO A 73 -9.01 -19.04 -7.11
N ASP A 74 -10.23 -18.51 -7.26
CA ASP A 74 -10.56 -17.51 -8.28
C ASP A 74 -9.80 -16.20 -8.04
N PHE A 75 -9.67 -15.78 -6.78
CA PHE A 75 -8.93 -14.59 -6.40
C PHE A 75 -7.43 -14.72 -6.70
N ARG A 76 -6.85 -15.90 -6.43
CA ARG A 76 -5.46 -16.21 -6.76
C ARG A 76 -5.22 -16.31 -8.27
N GLU A 77 -6.15 -16.90 -9.02
CA GLU A 77 -6.08 -16.96 -10.48
C GLU A 77 -6.12 -15.55 -11.08
N ALA A 78 -7.04 -14.70 -10.65
CA ALA A 78 -7.12 -13.31 -11.08
C ALA A 78 -5.83 -12.55 -10.78
N SER A 79 -5.23 -12.76 -9.60
CA SER A 79 -3.94 -12.20 -9.22
C SER A 79 -2.81 -12.66 -10.15
N ALA A 80 -2.71 -13.95 -10.45
CA ALA A 80 -1.71 -14.49 -11.36
C ALA A 80 -1.85 -13.90 -12.78
N ARG A 81 -3.08 -13.76 -13.28
CA ARG A 81 -3.35 -13.14 -14.58
C ARG A 81 -3.02 -11.64 -14.59
N ALA A 82 -3.36 -10.92 -13.53
CA ALA A 82 -3.01 -9.50 -13.37
C ALA A 82 -1.50 -9.29 -13.33
N ALA A 83 -0.75 -10.14 -12.61
CA ALA A 83 0.71 -10.12 -12.59
C ALA A 83 1.31 -10.35 -13.99
N GLY A 84 0.82 -11.34 -14.74
CA GLY A 84 1.25 -11.57 -16.13
C GLY A 84 0.99 -10.37 -17.05
N LEU A 85 -0.14 -9.69 -16.85
CA LEU A 85 -0.49 -8.50 -17.61
C LEU A 85 0.39 -7.28 -17.26
N LEU A 86 0.70 -7.07 -15.98
CA LEU A 86 1.65 -6.04 -15.54
C LEU A 86 3.05 -6.31 -16.10
N TYR A 87 3.52 -7.56 -16.01
CA TYR A 87 4.80 -7.96 -16.58
C TYR A 87 4.85 -7.66 -18.08
N ALA A 88 3.81 -8.03 -18.84
CA ALA A 88 3.76 -7.75 -20.28
C ALA A 88 3.76 -6.25 -20.66
N ARG A 89 3.39 -5.36 -19.73
CA ARG A 89 3.29 -3.91 -19.95
C ARG A 89 4.52 -3.11 -19.54
N ARG A 90 5.51 -3.76 -18.93
CA ARG A 90 6.76 -3.11 -18.53
C ARG A 90 7.45 -2.46 -19.72
N LEU A 91 8.14 -1.36 -19.44
CA LEU A 91 8.96 -0.64 -20.41
C LEU A 91 10.36 -1.27 -20.50
N PRO A 92 11.18 -0.88 -21.50
CA PRO A 92 12.58 -1.27 -21.55
C PRO A 92 13.30 -0.99 -20.22
N GLY A 93 14.06 -1.98 -19.72
CA GLY A 93 14.71 -1.91 -18.41
C GLY A 93 13.79 -2.27 -17.24
N ASP A 94 12.67 -2.95 -17.50
CA ASP A 94 11.66 -3.35 -16.50
C ASP A 94 11.14 -2.17 -15.67
N LEU A 95 10.89 -1.05 -16.36
CA LEU A 95 10.38 0.18 -15.77
C LEU A 95 8.86 0.27 -15.88
N PHE A 96 8.25 1.01 -14.96
CA PHE A 96 6.81 1.22 -14.87
C PHE A 96 6.52 2.71 -14.77
N LYS A 97 5.38 3.13 -15.32
CA LYS A 97 4.90 4.51 -15.29
C LYS A 97 3.60 4.54 -14.52
N TYR A 98 3.41 5.56 -13.71
CA TYR A 98 2.12 5.86 -13.11
C TYR A 98 0.95 5.89 -14.12
N TYR A 99 1.14 6.47 -15.32
CA TYR A 99 0.13 6.42 -16.40
C TYR A 99 0.60 5.55 -17.58
N PRO A 100 0.38 4.23 -17.57
CA PRO A 100 0.90 3.32 -18.60
C PRO A 100 0.35 3.62 -20.01
N LEU A 101 -0.87 4.17 -20.10
CA LEU A 101 -1.52 4.50 -21.38
C LEU A 101 -1.18 5.92 -21.87
N ARG A 102 -0.55 6.77 -21.06
CA ARG A 102 -0.19 8.14 -21.46
C ARG A 102 1.26 8.20 -21.92
N ARG A 103 1.46 8.64 -23.16
CA ARG A 103 2.82 8.79 -23.73
C ARG A 103 3.73 9.71 -22.92
N SER A 104 3.18 10.76 -22.30
CA SER A 104 3.92 11.85 -21.65
C SER A 104 4.24 11.64 -20.15
N CYS A 105 3.88 10.49 -19.59
CA CYS A 105 4.25 10.15 -18.21
C CYS A 105 5.64 9.50 -18.22
N ASP A 106 6.54 9.96 -17.35
CA ASP A 106 7.85 9.33 -17.16
C ASP A 106 7.72 8.21 -16.14
N PRO A 107 8.62 7.20 -16.17
CA PRO A 107 8.66 6.19 -15.14
C PRO A 107 8.95 6.81 -13.77
N ASP A 108 8.44 6.18 -12.72
CA ASP A 108 8.67 6.58 -11.34
C ASP A 108 9.04 5.39 -10.47
N ALA A 109 9.83 5.67 -9.44
CA ALA A 109 10.43 4.69 -8.56
C ALA A 109 9.41 4.01 -7.66
N ASP A 110 8.26 4.63 -7.40
CA ASP A 110 7.24 4.08 -6.52
C ASP A 110 6.47 2.96 -7.22
N ASP A 111 5.95 3.23 -8.42
CA ASP A 111 5.35 2.22 -9.29
C ASP A 111 6.35 1.10 -9.61
N ILE A 112 7.61 1.45 -9.94
CA ILE A 112 8.65 0.45 -10.19
C ILE A 112 8.84 -0.45 -8.97
N ALA A 113 9.03 0.12 -7.77
CA ALA A 113 9.32 -0.68 -6.59
C ALA A 113 8.12 -1.53 -6.16
N CYS A 114 6.92 -0.94 -6.11
CA CYS A 114 5.70 -1.65 -5.73
C CYS A 114 5.39 -2.81 -6.69
N ILE A 115 5.38 -2.55 -8.00
CA ILE A 115 5.03 -3.56 -9.00
C ILE A 115 6.13 -4.62 -9.09
N SER A 116 7.41 -4.24 -9.09
CA SER A 116 8.51 -5.22 -9.23
C SER A 116 8.57 -6.18 -8.05
N TYR A 117 8.31 -5.69 -6.84
CA TYR A 117 8.26 -6.54 -5.66
C TYR A 117 7.19 -7.63 -5.80
N GLU A 118 5.97 -7.26 -6.17
CA GLU A 118 4.88 -8.22 -6.32
C GLU A 118 5.09 -9.17 -7.51
N LEU A 119 5.68 -8.68 -8.62
CA LEU A 119 6.06 -9.53 -9.75
C LEU A 119 7.15 -10.54 -9.38
N ALA A 120 8.12 -10.15 -8.55
CA ALA A 120 9.15 -11.08 -8.08
C ALA A 120 8.56 -12.17 -7.17
N LEU A 121 7.57 -11.84 -6.33
CA LEU A 121 6.83 -12.85 -5.58
C LEU A 121 6.02 -13.80 -6.48
N ALA A 122 5.54 -13.30 -7.62
CA ALA A 122 4.89 -14.10 -8.65
C ALA A 122 5.87 -14.89 -9.55
N GLY A 123 7.18 -14.87 -9.26
CA GLY A 123 8.19 -15.67 -9.97
C GLY A 123 8.81 -15.00 -11.20
N TYR A 124 8.55 -13.72 -11.45
CA TYR A 124 9.19 -12.98 -12.54
C TYR A 124 10.56 -12.44 -12.11
N ASN A 125 11.51 -12.41 -13.06
CA ASN A 125 12.82 -11.79 -12.88
C ASN A 125 12.83 -10.39 -13.50
N LEU A 126 13.30 -9.39 -12.74
CA LEU A 126 13.32 -7.97 -13.13
C LEU A 126 14.75 -7.42 -13.02
N THR A 127 15.10 -6.46 -13.88
CA THR A 127 16.47 -5.95 -14.08
C THR A 127 16.62 -4.44 -13.82
N ASN A 128 15.66 -3.83 -13.12
CA ASN A 128 15.58 -2.38 -12.89
C ASN A 128 16.47 -1.83 -11.76
N LEU A 129 17.33 -2.66 -11.14
CA LEU A 129 18.20 -2.26 -10.02
C LEU A 129 19.01 -1.00 -10.35
N ASN A 130 19.74 -1.01 -11.46
CA ASN A 130 20.60 0.11 -11.84
C ASN A 130 19.81 1.40 -12.12
N ALA A 131 18.59 1.29 -12.63
CA ALA A 131 17.73 2.44 -12.87
C ALA A 131 17.30 3.11 -11.56
N LEU A 132 16.96 2.32 -10.54
CA LEU A 132 16.66 2.83 -9.21
C LEU A 132 17.90 3.40 -8.51
N LEU A 133 19.04 2.72 -8.60
CA LEU A 133 20.29 3.21 -8.00
C LEU A 133 20.73 4.57 -8.55
N ALA A 134 20.42 4.87 -9.82
CA ALA A 134 20.69 6.17 -10.43
C ALA A 134 19.84 7.32 -9.86
N LEU A 135 18.77 7.03 -9.09
CA LEU A 135 17.93 8.04 -8.45
C LEU A 135 18.43 8.46 -7.06
N ARG A 136 19.51 7.85 -6.57
CA ARG A 136 20.10 8.16 -5.27
C ARG A 136 20.54 9.62 -5.24
N ASP A 137 20.24 10.31 -4.15
CA ASP A 137 20.68 11.68 -3.93
C ASP A 137 21.66 11.81 -2.74
N SER A 138 22.10 13.04 -2.47
CA SER A 138 23.08 13.33 -1.41
C SER A 138 22.54 13.12 0.01
N SER A 139 21.22 13.04 0.21
CA SER A 139 20.64 12.70 1.51
C SER A 139 20.76 11.21 1.85
N GLY A 140 21.08 10.40 0.84
CA GLY A 140 21.01 8.95 0.93
C GLY A 140 19.61 8.40 0.68
N GLY A 141 18.62 9.23 0.34
CA GLY A 141 17.34 8.79 -0.22
C GLY A 141 17.39 8.62 -1.73
N PHE A 142 16.24 8.29 -2.30
CA PHE A 142 16.01 8.16 -3.74
C PHE A 142 14.90 9.11 -4.18
N ARG A 143 15.08 9.72 -5.34
CA ARG A 143 14.07 10.58 -5.99
C ARG A 143 12.96 9.76 -6.62
N THR A 144 11.77 10.34 -6.74
CA THR A 144 10.59 9.64 -7.31
C THR A 144 10.68 9.42 -8.82
N TRP A 145 11.00 10.44 -9.63
CA TRP A 145 10.84 10.38 -11.08
C TRP A 145 12.15 10.03 -11.81
N ILE A 146 12.08 9.09 -12.76
CA ILE A 146 13.15 8.84 -13.75
C ILE A 146 12.90 9.77 -14.94
N THR A 147 13.39 11.01 -14.84
CA THR A 147 13.10 12.05 -15.83
C THR A 147 14.28 12.99 -16.08
N LYS A 148 14.33 13.50 -17.31
CA LYS A 148 15.21 14.63 -17.70
C LYS A 148 14.48 15.98 -17.65
N ARG A 149 13.16 15.98 -17.40
CA ARG A 149 12.37 17.20 -17.34
C ARG A 149 12.68 17.95 -16.03
N PRO A 150 12.66 19.29 -16.03
CA PRO A 150 12.84 20.09 -14.83
C PRO A 150 11.55 20.08 -13.98
N VAL A 151 11.19 18.90 -13.47
CA VAL A 151 10.06 18.74 -12.55
C VAL A 151 10.57 18.72 -11.12
N ARG A 152 9.70 19.13 -10.19
CA ARG A 152 9.94 18.88 -8.77
C ARG A 152 10.05 17.36 -8.56
N ASN A 153 11.20 16.91 -8.08
CA ASN A 153 11.53 15.51 -7.93
C ASN A 153 12.04 15.26 -6.52
N ASP A 154 11.11 15.36 -5.58
CA ASP A 154 11.40 15.28 -4.15
C ASP A 154 11.80 13.86 -3.73
N VAL A 155 12.44 13.79 -2.57
CA VAL A 155 12.65 12.55 -1.83
C VAL A 155 11.48 12.41 -0.86
N ASP A 156 10.64 11.40 -1.08
CA ASP A 156 9.43 11.14 -0.29
C ASP A 156 9.60 9.89 0.57
N ALA A 157 9.17 9.95 1.83
CA ALA A 157 9.35 8.86 2.79
C ALA A 157 8.55 7.59 2.43
N GLU A 158 7.32 7.73 1.92
CA GLU A 158 6.49 6.59 1.49
C GLU A 158 7.10 5.91 0.27
N VAL A 159 7.47 6.69 -0.74
CA VAL A 159 8.14 6.20 -1.95
C VAL A 159 9.43 5.46 -1.59
N ASN A 160 10.26 6.04 -0.72
CA ASN A 160 11.50 5.40 -0.30
C ASN A 160 11.30 4.14 0.54
N SER A 161 10.17 4.01 1.24
CA SER A 161 9.81 2.76 1.96
C SER A 161 9.53 1.64 0.96
N ASN A 162 8.81 1.93 -0.12
CA ASN A 162 8.55 0.96 -1.19
C ASN A 162 9.85 0.61 -1.95
N ILE A 163 10.69 1.60 -2.27
CA ILE A 163 12.02 1.39 -2.86
C ILE A 163 12.87 0.49 -1.96
N ALA A 164 12.90 0.73 -0.65
CA ALA A 164 13.63 -0.10 0.29
C ALA A 164 13.15 -1.54 0.28
N ARG A 165 11.83 -1.77 0.30
CA ARG A 165 11.24 -3.12 0.23
C ARG A 165 11.75 -3.87 -1.01
N TRP A 166 11.77 -3.21 -2.17
CA TRP A 166 12.27 -3.83 -3.40
C TRP A 166 13.79 -4.01 -3.45
N LEU A 167 14.57 -2.98 -3.11
CA LEU A 167 16.02 -3.07 -3.13
C LEU A 167 16.54 -4.10 -2.12
N PHE A 168 15.90 -4.21 -0.96
CA PHE A 168 16.29 -5.19 0.05
C PHE A 168 15.99 -6.62 -0.39
N ARG A 169 14.87 -6.85 -1.08
CA ARG A 169 14.58 -8.13 -1.74
C ARG A 169 15.66 -8.54 -2.74
N LEU A 170 16.23 -7.57 -3.45
CA LEU A 170 17.33 -7.77 -4.40
C LEU A 170 18.71 -7.95 -3.72
N GLY A 171 18.78 -7.95 -2.39
CA GLY A 171 20.03 -8.08 -1.65
C GLY A 171 20.85 -6.80 -1.55
N TYR A 172 20.32 -5.65 -2.00
CA TYR A 172 21.00 -4.37 -1.81
C TYR A 172 20.99 -3.99 -0.34
N ARG A 173 22.16 -3.68 0.21
CA ARG A 173 22.35 -3.25 1.60
C ARG A 173 23.26 -2.03 1.60
N ASP A 174 22.77 -0.90 2.09
CA ASP A 174 23.52 0.34 2.14
C ASP A 174 23.24 1.08 3.44
N GLU A 175 24.30 1.38 4.19
CA GLU A 175 24.17 2.03 5.50
C GLU A 175 23.66 3.46 5.38
N GLY A 176 24.02 4.18 4.31
CA GLY A 176 23.51 5.52 4.04
C GLY A 176 21.98 5.51 3.91
N PHE A 177 21.43 4.49 3.25
CA PHE A 177 20.01 4.36 3.03
C PHE A 177 19.28 3.96 4.30
N LEU A 178 19.86 3.04 5.09
CA LEU A 178 19.33 2.71 6.41
C LEU A 178 19.31 3.92 7.35
N ARG A 179 20.35 4.77 7.33
CA ARG A 179 20.36 6.04 8.08
C ARG A 179 19.26 6.99 7.61
N PHE A 180 19.08 7.11 6.30
CA PHE A 180 18.00 7.89 5.71
C PHE A 180 16.62 7.38 6.18
N LEU A 181 16.33 6.08 6.03
CA LEU A 181 15.06 5.47 6.46
C LEU A 181 14.82 5.67 7.96
N ASN A 182 15.86 5.52 8.78
CA ASN A 182 15.77 5.78 10.22
C ASN A 182 15.39 7.24 10.54
N ALA A 183 15.87 8.21 9.76
CA ALA A 183 15.45 9.60 9.91
C ALA A 183 13.97 9.78 9.52
N GLN A 184 13.54 9.16 8.42
CA GLN A 184 12.15 9.23 7.96
C GLN A 184 11.15 8.55 8.91
N VAL A 185 11.53 7.44 9.57
CA VAL A 185 10.70 6.84 10.62
C VAL A 185 10.45 7.82 11.76
N ARG A 186 11.44 8.64 12.14
CA ARG A 186 11.29 9.64 13.21
C ARG A 186 10.49 10.85 12.78
N ASN A 187 10.81 11.41 11.61
CA ASN A 187 10.18 12.61 11.07
C ASN A 187 9.99 12.46 9.54
N PRO A 188 8.87 11.88 9.09
CA PRO A 188 8.69 11.57 7.68
C PRO A 188 8.41 12.82 6.85
N GLU A 189 9.09 12.95 5.73
CA GLU A 189 8.76 13.93 4.69
C GLU A 189 7.77 13.30 3.69
N LEU A 190 6.50 13.70 3.78
CA LEU A 190 5.41 13.16 2.98
C LEU A 190 4.93 14.20 1.96
N HIS A 191 5.17 13.92 0.69
CA HIS A 191 4.77 14.73 -0.46
C HIS A 191 3.54 14.17 -1.17
N TYR A 192 3.43 12.85 -1.22
CA TYR A 192 2.36 12.16 -1.95
C TYR A 192 1.32 11.48 -1.04
N SER A 193 1.60 11.26 0.24
CA SER A 193 0.65 10.59 1.13
C SER A 193 -0.55 11.47 1.47
N TRP A 194 -1.76 10.91 1.43
CA TRP A 194 -2.95 11.56 1.97
C TRP A 194 -2.95 11.56 3.50
N SER A 195 -2.49 10.46 4.09
CA SER A 195 -2.52 10.20 5.52
C SER A 195 -1.15 9.71 5.99
N PRO A 196 -0.67 10.13 7.19
CA PRO A 196 0.54 9.55 7.79
C PRO A 196 0.45 8.02 7.99
N LEU A 197 -0.77 7.47 8.02
CA LEU A 197 -0.99 6.02 8.12
C LEU A 197 -0.60 5.28 6.83
N ALA A 198 -0.61 5.93 5.66
CA ALA A 198 -0.10 5.34 4.43
C ALA A 198 1.40 5.04 4.56
N PHE A 199 2.18 6.00 5.08
CA PHE A 199 3.59 5.78 5.40
C PHE A 199 3.79 4.69 6.47
N CYS A 200 3.01 4.70 7.56
CA CYS A 200 3.11 3.65 8.56
C CYS A 200 2.89 2.26 7.96
N TYR A 201 1.87 2.15 7.11
CA TYR A 201 1.53 0.93 6.41
C TYR A 201 2.66 0.50 5.47
N THR A 202 3.17 1.36 4.58
CA THR A 202 4.24 0.98 3.64
C THR A 202 5.53 0.58 4.35
N MET A 203 5.93 1.30 5.40
CA MET A 203 7.11 0.96 6.21
C MET A 203 6.91 -0.33 7.00
N SER A 204 5.71 -0.59 7.52
CA SER A 204 5.41 -1.85 8.21
C SER A 204 5.45 -3.06 7.27
N ARG A 205 5.07 -2.90 5.99
CA ARG A 205 5.25 -3.95 4.97
C ARG A 205 6.72 -4.27 4.76
N LEU A 206 7.58 -3.25 4.67
CA LEU A 206 9.02 -3.44 4.59
C LEU A 206 9.54 -4.29 5.77
N ILE A 207 9.16 -3.94 7.01
CA ILE A 207 9.61 -4.66 8.21
C ILE A 207 9.11 -6.11 8.22
N ARG A 208 7.85 -6.35 7.83
CA ARG A 208 7.26 -7.69 7.74
C ARG A 208 7.95 -8.54 6.68
N ASP A 209 8.13 -7.98 5.50
CA ASP A 209 8.50 -8.74 4.31
C ASP A 209 10.03 -8.91 4.18
N GLU A 210 10.81 -7.95 4.66
CA GLU A 210 12.28 -7.95 4.60
C GLU A 210 12.93 -7.77 5.99
N PRO A 211 12.55 -8.58 7.00
CA PRO A 211 13.01 -8.39 8.38
C PRO A 211 14.53 -8.51 8.52
N ASP A 212 15.14 -9.44 7.78
CA ASP A 212 16.59 -9.73 7.84
C ASP A 212 17.44 -8.66 7.13
N ALA A 213 16.80 -7.75 6.39
CA ALA A 213 17.49 -6.64 5.75
C ALA A 213 17.73 -5.46 6.71
N ILE A 214 17.07 -5.47 7.88
CA ILE A 214 17.09 -4.37 8.84
C ILE A 214 17.76 -4.87 10.12
N PRO A 215 18.82 -4.22 10.63
CA PRO A 215 19.43 -4.57 11.90
C PRO A 215 18.38 -4.64 13.03
N ASP A 216 18.44 -5.66 13.88
CA ASP A 216 17.42 -5.92 14.91
C ASP A 216 17.14 -4.71 15.82
N SER A 217 18.18 -3.96 16.18
CA SER A 217 18.06 -2.75 16.99
C SER A 217 17.24 -1.65 16.29
N LEU A 218 17.46 -1.46 14.98
CA LEU A 218 16.68 -0.54 14.16
C LEU A 218 15.26 -1.07 13.96
N ARG A 219 15.10 -2.35 13.63
CA ARG A 219 13.80 -2.98 13.41
C ARG A 219 12.89 -2.85 14.64
N ALA A 220 13.42 -3.11 15.84
CA ALA A 220 12.69 -2.95 17.10
C ALA A 220 12.33 -1.47 17.36
N SER A 221 13.28 -0.55 17.16
CA SER A 221 13.03 0.89 17.31
C SER A 221 11.96 1.39 16.33
N TRP A 222 12.04 0.99 15.06
CA TRP A 222 11.10 1.40 14.03
C TRP A 222 9.71 0.85 14.31
N SER A 223 9.61 -0.44 14.65
CA SER A 223 8.34 -1.08 14.98
C SER A 223 7.62 -0.34 16.10
N ARG A 224 8.34 0.01 17.18
CA ARG A 224 7.76 0.80 18.29
C ARG A 224 7.25 2.16 17.82
N SER A 225 8.08 2.94 17.10
CA SER A 225 7.69 4.27 16.62
C SER A 225 6.50 4.24 15.67
N LEU A 226 6.40 3.21 14.81
CA LEU A 226 5.30 3.06 13.88
C LEU A 226 3.99 2.64 14.58
N VAL A 227 4.07 1.74 15.58
CA VAL A 227 2.92 1.39 16.44
C VAL A 227 2.43 2.62 17.19
N GLU A 228 3.32 3.35 17.86
CA GLU A 228 2.97 4.59 18.58
C GLU A 228 2.29 5.59 17.65
N ARG A 229 2.83 5.81 16.45
CA ARG A 229 2.23 6.71 15.45
C ARG A 229 0.86 6.22 14.97
N ALA A 230 0.70 4.93 14.71
CA ALA A 230 -0.57 4.36 14.25
C ALA A 230 -1.67 4.50 15.31
N LEU A 231 -1.33 4.28 16.59
CA LEU A 231 -2.26 4.46 17.71
C LEU A 231 -2.55 5.93 18.01
N ALA A 232 -1.55 6.81 17.90
CA ALA A 232 -1.72 8.26 18.11
C ALA A 232 -2.60 8.92 17.03
N ALA A 233 -2.74 8.29 15.86
CA ALA A 233 -3.64 8.75 14.80
C ALA A 233 -5.13 8.44 15.07
N ARG A 234 -5.48 7.88 16.23
CA ARG A 234 -6.88 7.67 16.64
C ARG A 234 -7.60 9.00 16.95
N PRO A 235 -8.93 9.09 16.71
CA PRO A 235 -9.74 8.10 16.02
C PRO A 235 -9.35 8.01 14.55
N TRP A 236 -9.29 6.79 14.01
CA TRP A 236 -8.98 6.59 12.61
C TRP A 236 -10.14 7.12 11.77
N SER A 237 -9.94 8.28 11.16
CA SER A 237 -11.00 9.17 10.66
C SER A 237 -11.88 8.59 9.54
N ASN A 238 -11.46 7.49 8.91
CA ASN A 238 -12.23 6.78 7.89
C ASN A 238 -11.80 5.31 7.80
N LEU A 239 -12.53 4.50 7.03
CA LEU A 239 -12.34 3.05 6.94
C LEU A 239 -11.05 2.65 6.22
N LEU A 240 -10.51 3.50 5.34
CA LEU A 240 -9.19 3.29 4.76
C LEU A 240 -8.09 3.47 5.82
N ASN A 241 -8.13 4.56 6.58
CA ASN A 241 -7.19 4.82 7.68
C ASN A 241 -7.27 3.73 8.75
N LEU A 242 -8.48 3.26 9.05
CA LEU A 242 -8.71 2.13 9.94
C LEU A 242 -7.98 0.86 9.45
N ALA A 243 -8.15 0.51 8.17
CA ALA A 243 -7.49 -0.65 7.57
C ALA A 243 -5.97 -0.50 7.49
N LEU A 244 -5.45 0.69 7.18
CA LEU A 244 -4.02 0.98 7.18
C LEU A 244 -3.40 0.82 8.57
N ALA A 245 -4.09 1.33 9.61
CA ALA A 245 -3.67 1.17 10.99
C ALA A 245 -3.70 -0.29 11.41
N ALA A 246 -4.80 -1.02 11.17
CA ALA A 246 -4.91 -2.44 11.49
C ALA A 246 -3.79 -3.26 10.83
N ASN A 247 -3.56 -3.06 9.53
CA ASN A 247 -2.47 -3.71 8.81
C ASN A 247 -1.09 -3.35 9.38
N THR A 248 -0.87 -2.08 9.75
CA THR A 248 0.37 -1.63 10.38
C THR A 248 0.61 -2.37 11.70
N LEU A 249 -0.39 -2.38 12.57
CA LEU A 249 -0.31 -3.04 13.88
C LEU A 249 -0.02 -4.54 13.72
N MET A 250 -0.75 -5.23 12.85
CA MET A 250 -0.53 -6.67 12.60
C MET A 250 0.80 -6.96 11.90
N ASN A 251 1.28 -6.09 11.00
CA ASN A 251 2.62 -6.22 10.38
C ASN A 251 3.75 -6.18 11.41
N LEU A 252 3.53 -5.45 12.50
CA LEU A 252 4.53 -5.23 13.55
C LEU A 252 4.34 -6.15 14.77
N GLY A 253 3.45 -7.14 14.67
CA GLY A 253 3.14 -8.08 15.76
C GLY A 253 2.49 -7.42 16.96
N TYR A 254 1.81 -6.28 16.77
CA TYR A 254 1.07 -5.64 17.86
C TYR A 254 -0.19 -6.43 18.19
N GLU A 255 -0.37 -6.65 19.48
CA GLU A 255 -1.37 -7.56 20.02
C GLU A 255 -2.44 -6.86 20.90
N GLY A 256 -2.60 -5.53 20.83
CA GLY A 256 -3.64 -4.83 21.61
C GLY A 256 -5.07 -5.05 21.08
N ALA A 257 -6.05 -4.74 21.93
CA ALA A 257 -7.48 -4.84 21.60
C ALA A 257 -7.90 -3.91 20.45
N GLU A 258 -7.09 -2.90 20.15
CA GLU A 258 -7.27 -1.98 19.04
C GLU A 258 -7.30 -2.68 17.68
N VAL A 259 -6.64 -3.83 17.54
CA VAL A 259 -6.71 -4.66 16.32
C VAL A 259 -8.09 -5.30 16.21
N ASP A 260 -8.59 -5.91 17.28
CA ASP A 260 -9.91 -6.55 17.33
C ASP A 260 -11.02 -5.52 17.11
N GLU A 261 -10.93 -4.35 17.76
CA GLU A 261 -11.81 -3.21 17.56
C GLU A 261 -11.81 -2.76 16.08
N ALA A 262 -10.64 -2.63 15.48
CA ALA A 262 -10.52 -2.21 14.08
C ALA A 262 -11.14 -3.23 13.13
N VAL A 263 -10.84 -4.52 13.29
CA VAL A 263 -11.36 -5.58 12.44
C VAL A 263 -12.87 -5.73 12.61
N SER A 264 -13.37 -5.66 13.84
CA SER A 264 -14.81 -5.67 14.11
C SER A 264 -15.51 -4.50 13.43
N ALA A 265 -14.93 -3.29 13.47
CA ALA A 265 -15.49 -2.12 12.81
C ALA A 265 -15.43 -2.22 11.28
N LEU A 266 -14.38 -2.84 10.71
CA LEU A 266 -14.31 -3.11 9.28
C LEU A 266 -15.41 -4.09 8.84
N ILE A 267 -15.60 -5.19 9.56
CA ILE A 267 -16.66 -6.17 9.27
C ILE A 267 -18.05 -5.54 9.33
N SER A 268 -18.35 -4.75 10.37
CA SER A 268 -19.67 -4.13 10.54
C SER A 268 -19.95 -2.99 9.56
N SER A 269 -18.92 -2.45 8.91
CA SER A 269 -19.04 -1.33 7.96
C SER A 269 -19.04 -1.76 6.49
N GLN A 270 -19.05 -3.07 6.20
CA GLN A 270 -19.12 -3.56 4.82
C GLN A 270 -20.48 -3.18 4.21
N GLU A 271 -20.46 -2.64 2.99
CA GLU A 271 -21.67 -2.31 2.24
C GLU A 271 -22.33 -3.57 1.64
N GLU A 272 -23.58 -3.46 1.19
CA GLU A 272 -24.36 -4.57 0.64
C GLU A 272 -23.69 -5.23 -0.57
N ASP A 273 -22.95 -4.46 -1.37
CA ASP A 273 -22.23 -4.96 -2.54
C ASP A 273 -20.89 -5.66 -2.19
N GLY A 274 -20.55 -5.75 -0.91
CA GLY A 274 -19.32 -6.37 -0.41
C GLY A 274 -18.12 -5.42 -0.29
N SER A 275 -18.26 -4.16 -0.69
CA SER A 275 -17.16 -3.19 -0.65
C SER A 275 -17.16 -2.31 0.60
N TRP A 276 -16.18 -1.41 0.65
CA TRP A 276 -16.14 -0.28 1.58
C TRP A 276 -16.10 1.04 0.81
N PRO A 277 -16.55 2.15 1.42
CA PRO A 277 -16.46 3.48 0.82
C PRO A 277 -15.04 3.82 0.32
N GLY A 278 -14.97 4.49 -0.82
CA GLY A 278 -13.71 4.93 -1.39
C GLY A 278 -13.17 6.17 -0.67
N PHE A 279 -11.87 6.14 -0.35
CA PHE A 279 -11.16 7.27 0.26
C PHE A 279 -9.88 7.58 -0.51
N ALA A 280 -9.40 8.83 -0.41
CA ALA A 280 -8.09 9.19 -0.94
C ALA A 280 -6.98 8.42 -0.20
N PHE A 281 -6.10 7.76 -0.95
CA PHE A 281 -4.89 7.11 -0.45
C PHE A 281 -3.67 8.01 -0.62
N TYR A 282 -3.59 8.72 -1.74
CA TYR A 282 -2.48 9.60 -2.08
C TYR A 282 -2.94 10.84 -2.84
N ILE A 283 -2.06 11.80 -2.94
CA ILE A 283 -2.30 13.11 -3.52
C ILE A 283 -1.16 13.53 -4.43
N LYS A 284 -1.50 14.40 -5.38
CA LYS A 284 -0.55 15.14 -6.19
C LYS A 284 -0.73 16.62 -5.93
N ARG A 285 0.29 17.23 -5.31
CA ARG A 285 0.41 18.68 -5.14
C ARG A 285 1.33 19.24 -6.23
N GLY A 286 1.10 20.48 -6.69
CA GLY A 286 2.02 21.17 -7.62
C GLY A 286 1.43 21.68 -8.93
N GLY A 287 0.11 21.67 -9.09
CA GLY A 287 -0.61 22.42 -10.14
C GLY A 287 -1.52 23.50 -9.53
N PRO A 288 -2.36 24.18 -10.33
CA PRO A 288 -3.40 25.07 -9.81
C PRO A 288 -4.43 24.34 -8.94
N GLU A 289 -4.53 23.02 -9.11
CA GLU A 289 -5.41 22.14 -8.35
C GLU A 289 -4.59 21.02 -7.69
N ALA A 290 -4.96 20.65 -6.46
CA ALA A 290 -4.51 19.42 -5.84
C ALA A 290 -5.43 18.28 -6.29
N TYR A 291 -4.84 17.16 -6.70
CA TYR A 291 -5.59 15.96 -7.01
C TYR A 291 -5.41 14.93 -5.91
N CYS A 292 -6.48 14.22 -5.59
CA CYS A 292 -6.47 13.05 -4.72
C CYS A 292 -6.81 11.80 -5.53
N PHE A 293 -6.25 10.67 -5.09
CA PHE A 293 -6.32 9.37 -5.77
C PHE A 293 -6.71 8.28 -4.79
N GLY A 294 -7.64 7.42 -5.18
CA GLY A 294 -8.28 6.44 -4.32
C GLY A 294 -9.40 5.71 -5.04
N SER A 295 -10.10 4.78 -4.40
CA SER A 295 -11.31 4.16 -4.95
C SER A 295 -11.94 3.21 -3.93
N ARG A 296 -13.18 2.75 -4.18
CA ARG A 296 -13.80 1.68 -3.37
C ARG A 296 -12.98 0.40 -3.48
N GLU A 297 -12.47 0.13 -4.67
CA GLU A 297 -11.64 -1.02 -5.00
C GLU A 297 -10.33 -0.99 -4.22
N LEU A 298 -9.63 0.15 -4.20
CA LEU A 298 -8.40 0.31 -3.44
C LEU A 298 -8.63 0.19 -1.93
N THR A 299 -9.68 0.84 -1.39
CA THR A 299 -10.04 0.66 0.02
C THR A 299 -10.32 -0.81 0.31
N THR A 300 -11.13 -1.46 -0.52
CA THR A 300 -11.57 -2.85 -0.31
C THR A 300 -10.40 -3.83 -0.32
N VAL A 301 -9.42 -3.69 -1.21
CA VAL A 301 -8.25 -4.60 -1.19
C VAL A 301 -7.36 -4.40 0.03
N ILE A 302 -7.24 -3.17 0.56
CA ILE A 302 -6.49 -2.88 1.78
C ILE A 302 -7.23 -3.44 3.00
N VAL A 303 -8.57 -3.34 3.02
CA VAL A 303 -9.41 -3.99 4.04
C VAL A 303 -9.25 -5.50 3.97
N LEU A 304 -9.33 -6.11 2.79
CA LEU A 304 -9.13 -7.55 2.59
C LEU A 304 -7.79 -8.02 3.15
N GLU A 305 -6.68 -7.29 2.92
CA GLU A 305 -5.39 -7.64 3.54
C GLU A 305 -5.48 -7.69 5.07
N ALA A 306 -6.17 -6.75 5.70
CA ALA A 306 -6.35 -6.78 7.15
C ALA A 306 -7.19 -8.00 7.58
N LEU A 307 -8.28 -8.28 6.88
CA LEU A 307 -9.18 -9.40 7.21
C LEU A 307 -8.50 -10.77 7.02
N TYR A 308 -7.73 -10.98 5.94
CA TYR A 308 -7.03 -12.24 5.72
C TYR A 308 -5.99 -12.54 6.79
N ARG A 309 -5.36 -11.48 7.31
CA ARG A 309 -4.24 -11.59 8.25
C ARG A 309 -4.69 -11.57 9.70
N TYR A 310 -5.94 -11.20 9.95
CA TYR A 310 -6.50 -11.23 11.28
C TYR A 310 -6.64 -12.67 11.76
N ASN A 311 -6.04 -12.95 12.91
CA ASN A 311 -6.20 -14.21 13.61
C ASN A 311 -6.97 -13.94 14.91
N PRO A 312 -8.25 -14.34 15.01
CA PRO A 312 -9.03 -14.16 16.23
C PRO A 312 -8.34 -14.82 17.43
N ARG A 313 -8.43 -14.18 18.59
CA ARG A 313 -7.95 -14.75 19.86
C ARG A 313 -9.01 -15.49 20.62
#